data_AF-A0A939VEK7-F1
#
_entry.id   AF-A0A939VEK7-F1
#
_cell.length_a   1.000
_cell.length_b   1.000
_cell.length_c   1.000
_cell.angle_alpha   90.00
_cell.angle_beta   90.00
_cell.angle_gamma   90.00
#
_symmetry.space_group_name_H-M   'P 1'
#
loop_
_entity.id
_entity.type
_entity.pdbx_description
1 polymer ?
#
loop_
_entity_poly.entity_id
_entity_poly.type
_entity_poly.pdbx_seq_one_letter_code
_entity_poly.pdbx_strand_id
1 'polypeptide(L)'
;VRLYLNEQLVGEQDVAERKAIFTLPYQKGILRAEGIKEGAVAETMTLQTADEAHTIRLTADHTSLKADGQDLAFITVELLDAKGIPNPIASPSLTAQVKGPATLLAFGNADIKDLGRYTDAEHKAWKGRALLVVKSNRKAGQVEVTVSGGGLATGKLRLTTK
;
A
#
# COMPACT_ATOMS: atom_id res chain seq x y z
N VAL A 1 9.02 -3.99 -25.55
CA VAL A 1 8.86 -3.05 -24.42
C VAL A 1 9.80 -1.89 -24.63
N ARG A 2 9.32 -0.65 -24.53
CA ARG A 2 10.18 0.54 -24.50
C ARG A 2 10.31 1.01 -23.06
N LEU A 3 11.52 1.31 -22.62
CA LEU A 3 11.79 1.86 -21.29
C LEU A 3 12.30 3.29 -21.42
N TYR A 4 11.77 4.17 -20.59
CA TYR A 4 12.15 5.57 -20.50
C TYR A 4 12.56 5.90 -19.06
N LEU A 5 13.57 6.76 -18.92
CA LEU A 5 13.99 7.37 -17.65
C LEU A 5 13.93 8.88 -17.81
N ASN A 6 13.11 9.55 -17.01
CA ASN A 6 12.93 11.00 -17.10
C ASN A 6 12.61 11.46 -18.53
N GLU A 7 11.64 10.78 -19.16
CA GLU A 7 11.18 10.97 -20.54
C GLU A 7 12.19 10.61 -21.64
N GLN A 8 13.45 10.32 -21.30
CA GLN A 8 14.46 9.89 -22.25
C GLN A 8 14.36 8.38 -22.50
N LEU A 9 14.35 7.98 -23.78
CA LEU A 9 14.35 6.57 -24.16
C LEU A 9 15.66 5.92 -23.71
N VAL A 10 15.55 4.91 -22.84
CA VAL A 10 16.67 4.05 -22.43
C VAL A 10 16.91 2.98 -23.50
N GLY A 11 15.83 2.42 -24.05
CA GLY A 11 15.90 1.45 -25.14
C GLY A 11 14.58 0.73 -25.38
N GLU A 12 14.58 -0.10 -26.41
CA GLU A 12 13.51 -1.03 -26.73
C GLU A 12 14.06 -2.47 -26.67
N GLN A 13 13.32 -3.38 -26.04
CA GLN A 13 13.69 -4.79 -25.91
C GLN A 13 12.50 -5.68 -26.18
N ASP A 14 12.72 -6.79 -26.89
CA ASP A 14 11.72 -7.84 -27.04
C ASP A 14 11.45 -8.53 -25.71
N VAL A 15 10.24 -9.09 -25.58
CA VAL A 15 9.86 -9.85 -24.39
C VAL A 15 10.27 -11.30 -24.59
N ALA A 16 11.19 -11.77 -23.77
CA ALA A 16 11.58 -13.17 -23.67
C ALA A 16 11.23 -13.70 -22.28
N GLU A 17 10.66 -14.92 -22.20
CA GLU A 17 10.26 -15.53 -20.92
C GLU A 17 9.41 -14.59 -20.02
N ARG A 18 8.52 -13.81 -20.65
CA ARG A 18 7.65 -12.82 -19.99
C ARG A 18 8.42 -11.67 -19.31
N LYS A 19 9.64 -11.38 -19.76
CA LYS A 19 10.48 -10.28 -19.24
C LYS A 19 11.17 -9.51 -20.37
N ALA A 20 11.48 -8.25 -20.09
CA ALA A 20 12.42 -7.44 -20.86
C ALA A 20 13.42 -6.86 -19.86
N ILE A 21 14.72 -7.00 -20.12
CA ILE A 21 15.78 -6.64 -19.17
C ILE A 21 16.53 -5.42 -19.70
N PHE A 22 16.71 -4.44 -18.82
CA PHE A 22 17.46 -3.22 -19.10
C PHE A 22 18.50 -3.02 -17.99
N THR A 23 19.71 -2.63 -18.38
CA THR A 23 20.78 -2.25 -17.46
C THR A 23 21.09 -0.79 -17.66
N LEU A 24 21.01 0.00 -16.59
CA LEU A 24 21.23 1.44 -16.62
C LEU A 24 21.73 1.90 -15.24
N PRO A 25 22.54 2.97 -15.17
CA PRO A 25 22.90 3.59 -13.90
C PRO A 25 21.65 4.18 -13.23
N TYR A 26 21.61 4.10 -11.90
CA TYR A 26 20.51 4.70 -11.15
C TYR A 26 20.53 6.23 -11.27
N GLN A 27 19.36 6.80 -11.56
CA GLN A 27 19.09 8.23 -11.45
C GLN A 27 17.73 8.40 -10.76
N LYS A 28 17.65 9.34 -9.81
CA LYS A 28 16.37 9.72 -9.21
C LYS A 28 15.41 10.23 -10.29
N GLY A 29 14.15 9.79 -10.25
CA GLY A 29 13.17 10.25 -11.23
C GLY A 29 12.03 9.28 -11.47
N ILE A 30 11.56 9.26 -12.72
CA ILE A 30 10.44 8.41 -13.16
C ILE A 30 10.95 7.45 -14.23
N LEU A 31 10.80 6.15 -13.96
CA LEU A 31 10.85 5.11 -14.98
C LEU A 31 9.45 4.96 -15.58
N ARG A 32 9.36 4.94 -16.90
CA ARG A 32 8.14 4.66 -17.64
C ARG A 32 8.39 3.51 -18.60
N ALA A 33 7.58 2.45 -18.50
CA ALA A 33 7.63 1.30 -19.39
C ALA A 33 6.39 1.28 -20.28
N GLU A 34 6.59 1.11 -21.59
CA GLU A 34 5.53 0.97 -22.57
C GLU A 34 5.53 -0.45 -23.16
N GLY A 35 4.38 -1.11 -23.05
CA GLY A 35 4.11 -2.36 -23.75
C GLY A 35 3.74 -2.05 -25.20
N ILE A 36 4.50 -2.60 -26.15
CA ILE A 36 4.26 -2.39 -27.57
C ILE A 36 3.59 -3.64 -28.15
N LYS A 37 2.49 -3.46 -28.86
CA LYS A 37 1.78 -4.50 -29.62
C LYS A 37 1.52 -3.99 -31.03
N GLU A 38 1.92 -4.77 -32.04
CA GLU A 38 1.71 -4.42 -33.46
C GLU A 38 2.25 -3.01 -33.83
N GLY A 39 3.37 -2.62 -33.22
CA GLY A 39 4.01 -1.32 -33.44
C GLY A 39 3.41 -0.14 -32.68
N ALA A 40 2.31 -0.34 -31.94
CA ALA A 40 1.64 0.69 -31.14
C ALA A 40 1.78 0.45 -29.63
N VAL A 41 1.70 1.52 -28.83
CA VAL A 41 1.66 1.44 -27.37
C VAL A 41 0.31 0.85 -26.94
N ALA A 42 0.34 -0.30 -26.29
CA ALA A 42 -0.83 -0.98 -25.74
C ALA A 42 -1.07 -0.62 -24.26
N GLU A 43 0.00 -0.43 -23.48
CA GLU A 43 -0.08 -0.11 -22.06
C GLU A 43 1.14 0.71 -21.63
N THR A 44 0.96 1.55 -20.61
CA THR A 44 2.04 2.33 -19.99
C THR A 44 2.00 2.15 -18.48
N MET A 45 3.15 1.86 -17.87
CA MET A 45 3.33 1.84 -16.43
C MET A 45 4.47 2.75 -16.00
N THR A 46 4.35 3.34 -14.81
CA THR A 46 5.37 4.22 -14.24
C THR A 46 5.81 3.77 -12.86
N LEU A 47 7.09 3.94 -12.56
CA LEU A 47 7.68 3.77 -11.23
C LEU A 47 8.50 5.01 -10.91
N GLN A 48 8.18 5.67 -9.80
CA GLN A 48 8.81 6.92 -9.39
C GLN A 48 9.61 6.74 -8.10
N THR A 49 10.78 7.37 -8.04
CA THR A 49 11.55 7.45 -6.79
C THR A 49 10.76 8.22 -5.73
N ALA A 50 10.49 7.59 -4.60
CA ALA A 50 9.90 8.25 -3.44
C ALA A 50 10.95 9.03 -2.64
N ASP A 51 10.53 10.16 -2.09
CA ASP A 51 11.26 10.88 -1.05
C ASP A 51 11.01 10.21 0.33
N GLU A 52 11.45 10.85 1.43
CA GLU A 52 11.20 10.36 2.78
C GLU A 52 9.70 10.21 3.05
N ALA A 53 9.33 9.13 3.76
CA ALA A 53 7.95 8.89 4.13
C ALA A 53 7.42 10.02 5.02
N HIS A 54 6.23 10.51 4.71
CA HIS A 54 5.59 11.63 5.38
C HIS A 54 4.17 11.30 5.86
N THR A 55 3.41 10.49 5.13
CA THR A 55 1.98 10.25 5.43
C THR A 55 1.60 8.77 5.33
N ILE A 56 0.55 8.40 6.07
CA ILE A 56 -0.05 7.07 6.08
C ILE A 56 -1.37 7.12 5.30
N ARG A 57 -1.47 6.36 4.21
CA ARG A 57 -2.72 6.11 3.48
C ARG A 57 -3.35 4.80 3.93
N LEU A 58 -4.67 4.83 4.15
CA LEU A 58 -5.48 3.65 4.45
C LEU A 58 -6.45 3.38 3.30
N THR A 59 -6.40 2.19 2.74
CA THR A 59 -7.29 1.76 1.65
C THR A 59 -7.96 0.44 2.02
N ALA A 60 -9.29 0.46 2.20
CA ALA A 60 -10.07 -0.77 2.40
C ALA A 60 -10.41 -1.41 1.05
N ASP A 61 -10.48 -2.73 1.03
CA ASP A 61 -11.11 -3.49 -0.05
C ASP A 61 -12.60 -3.15 -0.21
N HIS A 62 -13.29 -2.88 0.90
CA HIS A 62 -14.64 -2.32 0.91
C HIS A 62 -14.91 -1.50 2.18
N THR A 63 -15.80 -0.51 2.10
CA THR A 63 -16.07 0.42 3.22
C THR A 63 -17.41 0.18 3.93
N SER A 64 -18.18 -0.82 3.49
CA SER A 64 -19.47 -1.17 4.10
C SER A 64 -19.48 -2.64 4.49
N LEU A 65 -19.64 -2.92 5.79
CA LEU A 65 -19.69 -4.26 6.37
C LEU A 65 -21.11 -4.58 6.82
N LYS A 66 -21.46 -5.85 6.83
CA LYS A 66 -22.65 -6.39 7.49
C LYS A 66 -22.46 -6.36 8.99
N ALA A 67 -23.46 -5.91 9.74
CA ALA A 67 -23.48 -5.93 11.20
C ALA A 67 -23.83 -7.33 11.75
N ASP A 68 -23.16 -8.38 11.28
CA ASP A 68 -23.41 -9.78 11.64
C ASP A 68 -22.42 -10.35 12.68
N GLY A 69 -21.37 -9.59 13.02
CA GLY A 69 -20.34 -10.04 13.93
C GLY A 69 -19.29 -10.95 13.28
N GLN A 70 -19.27 -11.09 11.96
CA GLN A 70 -18.37 -11.98 11.21
C GLN A 70 -17.73 -11.29 10.00
N ASP A 71 -18.38 -10.30 9.42
CA ASP A 71 -17.88 -9.60 8.23
C ASP A 71 -16.55 -8.88 8.50
N LEU A 72 -15.66 -8.89 7.51
CA LEU A 72 -14.27 -8.43 7.63
C LEU A 72 -13.94 -7.41 6.55
N ALA A 73 -13.29 -6.31 6.91
CA ALA A 73 -12.65 -5.40 5.96
C ALA A 73 -11.13 -5.49 6.07
N PHE A 74 -10.47 -5.65 4.92
CA PHE A 74 -9.02 -5.68 4.81
C PHE A 74 -8.51 -4.31 4.39
N ILE A 75 -7.72 -3.68 5.25
CA ILE A 75 -7.26 -2.31 5.05
C ILE A 75 -5.75 -2.33 4.85
N THR A 76 -5.35 -1.98 3.63
CA THR A 76 -3.95 -1.78 3.29
C THR A 76 -3.48 -0.46 3.88
N VAL A 77 -2.37 -0.52 4.62
CA VAL A 77 -1.65 0.63 5.14
C VAL A 77 -0.46 0.88 4.21
N GLU A 78 -0.38 2.07 3.60
CA GLU A 78 0.73 2.47 2.74
C GLU A 78 1.43 3.71 3.28
N LEU A 79 2.76 3.68 3.30
CA LEU A 79 3.60 4.80 3.70
C LEU A 79 4.04 5.56 2.44
N LEU A 80 3.69 6.83 2.38
CA LEU A 80 3.91 7.67 1.22
C LEU A 80 4.79 8.85 1.59
N ASP A 81 5.55 9.36 0.62
CA ASP A 81 6.22 10.65 0.76
C ASP A 81 5.21 11.83 0.70
N ALA A 82 5.72 13.06 0.83
CA ALA A 82 4.90 14.27 0.82
C ALA A 82 4.18 14.52 -0.52
N LYS A 83 4.59 13.86 -1.61
CA LYS A 83 3.96 13.94 -2.94
C LYS A 83 2.98 12.79 -3.18
N GLY A 84 2.80 11.90 -2.20
CA GLY A 84 1.92 10.74 -2.31
C GLY A 84 2.54 9.54 -3.03
N ILE A 85 3.85 9.51 -3.23
CA ILE A 85 4.56 8.37 -3.83
C ILE A 85 4.86 7.32 -2.75
N PRO A 86 4.49 6.05 -2.95
CA PRO A 86 4.79 5.00 -1.98
C PRO A 86 6.29 4.84 -1.76
N ASN A 87 6.73 4.88 -0.49
CA ASN A 87 8.12 4.71 -0.12
C ASN A 87 8.40 3.21 0.15
N PRO A 88 9.16 2.51 -0.72
CA PRO A 88 9.33 1.05 -0.64
C PRO A 88 10.37 0.60 0.41
N ILE A 89 11.00 1.53 1.14
CA ILE A 89 12.02 1.22 2.16
C ILE A 89 11.56 1.57 3.58
N ALA A 90 10.52 2.40 3.74
CA ALA A 90 9.99 2.79 5.04
C ALA A 90 9.44 1.59 5.82
N SER A 91 9.96 1.37 7.03
CA SER A 91 9.55 0.25 7.91
C SER A 91 9.44 0.64 9.41
N PRO A 92 8.81 1.79 9.77
CA PRO A 92 8.61 2.17 11.17
C PRO A 92 7.62 1.25 11.89
N SER A 93 7.62 1.30 13.23
CA SER A 93 6.51 0.76 14.03
C SER A 93 5.26 1.65 13.89
N LEU A 94 4.10 1.01 13.75
CA LEU A 94 2.80 1.64 13.59
C LEU A 94 1.82 1.08 14.64
N THR A 95 0.89 1.91 15.09
CA THR A 95 -0.19 1.54 16.00
C THR A 95 -1.53 1.79 15.33
N ALA A 96 -2.41 0.79 15.38
CA ALA A 96 -3.78 0.86 14.87
C ALA A 96 -4.79 1.05 16.01
N GLN A 97 -5.84 1.82 15.75
CA GLN A 97 -6.99 1.99 16.64
C GLN A 97 -8.29 1.90 15.83
N VAL A 98 -9.25 1.15 16.37
CA VAL A 98 -10.61 1.02 15.79
C VAL A 98 -11.62 1.51 16.83
N LYS A 99 -12.47 2.45 16.43
CA LYS A 99 -13.59 2.96 17.24
C LYS A 99 -14.91 2.72 16.53
N GLY A 100 -15.97 2.45 17.29
CA GLY A 100 -17.31 2.17 16.77
C GLY A 100 -17.67 0.68 16.85
N PRO A 101 -18.71 0.22 16.14
CA PRO A 101 -19.23 -1.14 16.24
C PRO A 101 -18.40 -2.17 15.43
N ALA A 102 -17.09 -2.16 15.62
CA ALA A 102 -16.15 -3.11 15.04
C ALA A 102 -14.94 -3.29 15.96
N THR A 103 -14.12 -4.31 15.72
CA THR A 103 -12.87 -4.55 16.44
C THR A 103 -11.70 -4.72 15.48
N LEU A 104 -10.50 -4.38 15.96
CA LEU A 104 -9.27 -4.81 15.30
C LEU A 104 -9.14 -6.33 15.51
N LEU A 105 -9.25 -7.10 14.43
CA LEU A 105 -9.09 -8.55 14.48
C LEU A 105 -7.62 -8.93 14.32
N ALA A 106 -6.94 -8.29 13.37
CA ALA A 106 -5.53 -8.53 13.12
C ALA A 106 -4.81 -7.29 12.58
N PHE A 107 -3.51 -7.19 12.83
CA PHE A 107 -2.59 -6.26 12.21
C PHE A 107 -1.27 -6.99 11.91
N GLY A 108 -0.66 -6.74 10.76
CA GLY A 108 0.59 -7.41 10.39
C GLY A 108 1.20 -6.86 9.10
N ASN A 109 2.26 -7.51 8.63
CA ASN A 109 2.97 -7.16 7.40
C ASN A 109 3.44 -8.45 6.67
N ALA A 110 4.20 -8.29 5.58
CA ALA A 110 4.69 -9.41 4.78
C ALA A 110 6.14 -9.82 5.09
N ASP A 111 6.73 -9.34 6.18
CA ASP A 111 8.04 -9.79 6.63
C ASP A 111 7.93 -11.18 7.29
N ILE A 112 8.43 -12.20 6.60
CA ILE A 112 8.45 -13.58 7.11
C ILE A 112 9.31 -13.76 8.37
N LYS A 113 10.08 -12.74 8.76
CA LYS A 113 10.91 -12.74 9.98
C LYS A 113 10.30 -11.95 11.13
N ASP A 114 9.17 -11.27 10.93
CA ASP A 114 8.49 -10.54 12.01
C ASP A 114 7.88 -11.55 12.99
N LEU A 115 8.06 -11.27 14.28
CA LEU A 115 7.59 -12.09 15.40
C LEU A 115 6.45 -11.42 16.17
N GLY A 116 5.98 -10.25 15.70
CA GLY A 116 4.80 -9.57 16.25
C GLY A 116 3.56 -10.46 16.19
N ARG A 117 2.71 -10.37 17.20
CA ARG A 117 1.46 -11.12 17.21
C ARG A 117 0.45 -10.40 16.35
N TYR A 118 -0.21 -11.14 15.47
CA TYR A 118 -1.24 -10.55 14.63
C TYR A 118 -2.38 -9.89 15.39
N THR A 119 -2.63 -10.27 16.65
CA THR A 119 -3.67 -9.66 17.49
C THR A 119 -3.25 -8.37 18.19
N ASP A 120 -1.97 -8.00 18.13
CA ASP A 120 -1.47 -6.78 18.74
C ASP A 120 -1.90 -5.56 17.91
N ALA A 121 -2.13 -4.43 18.58
CA ALA A 121 -2.45 -3.18 17.92
C ALA A 121 -1.23 -2.49 17.31
N GLU A 122 -0.01 -2.98 17.59
CA GLU A 122 1.25 -2.45 17.09
C GLU A 122 1.92 -3.46 16.17
N HIS A 123 2.33 -3.00 14.99
CA HIS A 123 3.15 -3.78 14.06
C HIS A 123 4.03 -2.86 13.23
N LYS A 124 5.17 -3.37 12.76
CA LYS A 124 6.00 -2.65 11.81
C LYS A 124 5.34 -2.61 10.43
N ALA A 125 5.57 -1.54 9.68
CA ALA A 125 5.48 -1.63 8.23
C ALA A 125 6.68 -2.44 7.70
N TRP A 126 6.49 -3.06 6.54
CA TRP A 126 7.56 -3.71 5.79
C TRP A 126 7.51 -3.26 4.34
N LYS A 127 8.61 -2.72 3.84
CA LYS A 127 8.71 -2.16 2.47
C LYS A 127 7.58 -1.17 2.16
N GLY A 128 7.30 -0.28 3.10
CA GLY A 128 6.28 0.75 2.98
C GLY A 128 4.85 0.30 3.24
N ARG A 129 4.61 -0.96 3.62
CA ARG A 129 3.24 -1.48 3.77
C ARG A 129 3.00 -2.32 5.02
N ALA A 130 1.75 -2.30 5.46
CA ALA A 130 1.19 -3.22 6.44
C ALA A 130 -0.27 -3.51 6.08
N LEU A 131 -0.91 -4.45 6.77
CA LEU A 131 -2.29 -4.86 6.54
C LEU A 131 -2.98 -5.02 7.89
N LEU A 132 -4.12 -4.34 8.05
CA LEU A 132 -5.00 -4.52 9.20
C LEU A 132 -6.34 -5.11 8.77
N VAL A 133 -6.95 -5.89 9.65
CA VAL A 133 -8.23 -6.55 9.46
C VAL A 133 -9.20 -6.06 10.51
N VAL A 134 -10.30 -5.45 10.08
CA VAL A 134 -11.38 -4.98 10.95
C VAL A 134 -12.55 -5.93 10.85
N LYS A 135 -13.06 -6.38 11.99
CA LYS A 135 -14.22 -7.27 12.07
C LYS A 135 -15.44 -6.51 12.57
N SER A 136 -16.57 -6.66 11.89
CA SER A 136 -17.83 -6.04 12.31
C SER A 136 -18.34 -6.65 13.62
N ASN A 137 -19.14 -5.89 14.35
CA ASN A 137 -19.92 -6.37 15.49
C ASN A 137 -21.38 -6.57 15.07
N ARG A 138 -22.26 -7.00 15.98
CA ARG A 138 -23.71 -7.15 15.75
C ARG A 138 -24.51 -5.83 15.84
N LYS A 139 -23.88 -4.70 15.52
CA LYS A 139 -24.47 -3.36 15.61
C LYS A 139 -24.14 -2.55 14.36
N ALA A 140 -25.14 -1.88 13.80
CA ALA A 140 -24.95 -0.90 12.73
C ALA A 140 -24.35 0.40 13.28
N GLY A 141 -23.59 1.12 12.45
CA GLY A 141 -23.01 2.41 12.81
C GLY A 141 -21.72 2.74 12.06
N GLN A 142 -21.14 3.90 12.39
CA GLN A 142 -19.87 4.35 11.82
C GLN A 142 -18.69 3.76 12.59
N VAL A 143 -17.68 3.32 11.84
CA VAL A 143 -16.41 2.83 12.38
C VAL A 143 -15.31 3.78 11.93
N GLU A 144 -14.49 4.25 12.86
CA GLU A 144 -13.28 5.03 12.58
C GLU A 144 -12.05 4.16 12.82
N VAL A 145 -11.23 4.01 11.78
CA VAL A 145 -9.93 3.35 11.84
C VAL A 145 -8.86 4.43 11.77
N THR A 146 -7.91 4.39 12.70
CA THR A 146 -6.77 5.30 12.77
C THR A 146 -5.48 4.51 12.83
N VAL A 147 -4.46 4.92 12.06
CA VAL A 147 -3.11 4.36 12.14
C VAL A 147 -2.10 5.49 12.26
N SER A 148 -1.20 5.39 13.25
CA SER A 148 -0.18 6.39 13.56
C SER A 148 1.16 5.71 13.88
N GLY A 149 2.28 6.41 13.71
CA GLY A 149 3.60 5.91 14.08
C GLY A 149 4.71 6.53 13.24
N GLY A 150 5.97 6.27 13.63
CA GLY A 150 7.14 6.68 12.85
C GLY A 150 7.31 8.18 12.60
N GLY A 151 6.62 9.06 13.35
CA GLY A 151 6.60 10.51 13.10
C GLY A 151 5.80 10.93 11.86
N LEU A 152 5.03 10.03 11.27
CA LEU A 152 4.24 10.27 10.06
C LEU A 152 2.90 10.93 10.37
N ALA A 153 2.36 11.65 9.39
CA ALA A 153 0.99 12.13 9.44
C ALA A 153 0.02 10.94 9.52
N THR A 154 -0.81 10.94 10.56
CA THR A 154 -1.76 9.88 10.89
C THR A 154 -2.75 9.61 9.76
N GLY A 155 -2.91 8.33 9.43
CA GLY A 155 -3.92 7.86 8.49
C GLY A 155 -5.25 7.61 9.18
N LYS A 156 -6.36 8.01 8.55
CA LYS A 156 -7.72 7.76 9.04
C LYS A 156 -8.61 7.24 7.93
N LEU A 157 -9.50 6.31 8.27
CA LEU A 157 -10.49 5.74 7.36
C LEU A 157 -11.82 5.54 8.09
N ARG A 158 -12.92 5.84 7.40
CA ARG A 158 -14.27 5.56 7.89
C ARG A 158 -14.87 4.37 7.17
N LEU A 159 -15.45 3.45 7.94
CA LEU A 159 -16.27 2.35 7.45
C LEU A 159 -17.68 2.50 8.01
N THR A 160 -18.63 1.75 7.44
CA THR A 160 -20.01 1.66 7.94
C THR A 160 -20.39 0.22 8.15
N THR A 161 -20.92 -0.13 9.32
CA THR A 161 -21.62 -1.40 9.54
C THR A 161 -23.12 -1.17 9.36
N LYS A 162 -23.81 -2.10 8.69
CA LYS A 162 -25.25 -2.02 8.42
C LYS A 162 -25.93 -3.39 8.48
#